data_AF-A0A166JMQ6-F1
#
_entry.id   AF-A0A166JMQ6-F1
#
_cell.length_a   1.000
_cell.length_b   1.000
_cell.length_c   1.000
_cell.angle_alpha   90.00
_cell.angle_beta   90.00
_cell.angle_gamma   90.00
#
_symmetry.space_group_name_H-M   'P 1'
#
loop_
_entity.id
_entity.type
_entity.pdbx_description
1 polymer ?
#
loop_
_entity_poly.entity_id
_entity_poly.type
_entity_poly.pdbx_seq_one_letter_code
_entity_poly.pdbx_strand_id
1 'polypeptide(L)' 'MRDVALQVRQRAKVYDQWGFGGKSKRGLGISALFAGISGAGKTMAAEVLAQELPLDLYRIDLSAVISKYIGETEMYL' A
#
# COMPACT_ATOMS: atom_id res chain seq x y z
N MET A 1 11.96 0.70 6.42
CA MET A 1 10.74 1.14 7.16
C MET A 1 10.77 2.63 7.44
N ARG A 2 11.84 3.14 8.06
CA ARG A 2 11.96 4.57 8.40
C ARG A 2 11.76 5.52 7.22
N ASP A 3 12.30 5.21 6.04
CA ASP A 3 12.20 6.12 4.89
C ASP A 3 10.76 6.28 4.38
N VAL A 4 9.99 5.20 4.33
CA VAL A 4 8.57 5.24 3.96
C VAL A 4 7.78 6.04 4.99
N ALA A 5 8.02 5.81 6.28
CA ALA A 5 7.38 6.57 7.35
C ALA A 5 7.72 8.07 7.29
N LEU A 6 8.98 8.42 7.03
CA LEU A 6 9.42 9.81 6.85
C LEU A 6 8.74 10.45 5.64
N GLN A 7 8.65 9.74 4.52
CA GLN A 7 7.97 10.23 3.32
C GLN A 7 6.49 10.51 3.59
N VAL A 8 5.79 9.63 4.30
CA VAL A 8 4.38 9.85 4.67
C VAL A 8 4.24 11.08 5.58
N ARG A 9 5.09 11.22 6.60
CA ARG A 9 5.05 12.35 7.53
C ARG A 9 5.32 13.70 6.85
N GLN A 10 6.23 13.73 5.88
CA GLN A 10 6.60 14.96 5.18
C GLN A 10 5.68 15.29 3.99
N ARG A 11 4.75 14.39 3.62
CA ARG A 11 3.95 14.55 2.40
C ARG A 11 3.19 15.87 2.35
N ALA A 12 2.56 16.29 3.45
CA ALA A 12 1.77 17.53 3.50
C ALA A 12 2.67 18.77 3.36
N LYS A 13 3.85 18.74 3.97
CA LYS A 13 4.84 19.82 3.81
C LYS A 13 5.30 19.93 2.36
N VAL A 14 5.69 18.81 1.75
CA VAL A 14 6.24 18.82 0.38
C VAL A 14 5.16 19.14 -0.64
N TYR A 15 3.98 18.51 -0.56
CA TYR A 15 2.94 18.68 -1.57
C TYR A 15 2.13 19.95 -1.37
N ASP A 16 1.78 20.32 -0.12
CA ASP A 16 0.93 21.47 0.15
C ASP A 16 1.78 22.72 0.39
N GLN A 17 2.65 22.72 1.40
CA GLN A 17 3.39 23.93 1.78
C GLN A 17 4.41 24.36 0.72
N TRP A 18 5.08 23.41 0.06
CA TRP A 18 6.04 23.72 -1.01
C TRP A 18 5.40 23.73 -2.41
N GLY A 19 4.11 23.41 -2.51
CA GLY A 19 3.35 23.50 -3.77
C GLY A 19 3.74 22.46 -4.83
N PHE A 20 4.39 21.35 -4.46
CA PHE A 20 4.68 20.27 -5.41
C PHE A 20 3.44 19.46 -5.80
N GLY A 21 2.37 19.52 -5.00
CA GLY A 21 1.12 18.80 -5.28
C GLY A 21 0.50 19.19 -6.60
N GLY A 22 0.48 20.49 -6.92
CA GLY A 22 -0.05 21.01 -8.20
C GLY A 22 0.83 20.76 -9.42
N LYS A 23 2.05 20.23 -9.23
CA LYS A 23 3.01 19.96 -10.32
C LYS A 23 2.93 18.51 -10.82
N SER A 24 2.19 17.63 -10.12
CA SER A 24 2.04 16.22 -10.48
C SER A 24 0.69 15.96 -11.13
N LYS A 25 0.70 15.36 -12.34
CA LYS A 25 -0.54 14.83 -12.98
C LYS A 25 -1.01 13.50 -12.37
N ARG A 26 -0.20 12.87 -11.50
CA ARG A 26 -0.54 11.63 -10.80
C ARG A 26 -0.96 11.93 -9.36
N GLY A 27 -1.76 11.04 -8.78
CA GLY A 27 -2.13 11.10 -7.36
C GLY A 27 -0.92 11.17 -6.43
N LEU A 28 -1.09 11.83 -5.28
CA LEU A 28 -0.04 12.06 -4.26
C LEU A 28 0.12 10.87 -3.29
N GLY A 29 -0.29 9.68 -3.74
CA GLY A 29 -0.22 8.45 -2.96
C GLY A 29 1.22 7.94 -2.85
N ILE A 30 1.51 7.27 -1.74
CA ILE A 30 2.79 6.58 -1.53
C ILE A 30 2.53 5.09 -1.73
N SER A 31 3.32 4.47 -2.62
CA SER A 31 3.28 3.03 -2.85
C SER A 31 4.60 2.41 -2.38
N ALA A 32 4.51 1.32 -1.63
CA ALA A 32 5.68 0.57 -1.17
C ALA A 32 5.48 -0.92 -1.51
N LEU A 33 6.53 -1.56 -2.03
CA LEU A 33 6.55 -2.99 -2.30
C LEU A 33 7.44 -3.69 -1.26
N PHE A 34 6.85 -4.59 -0.48
CA PHE A 34 7.59 -5.45 0.43
C PHE A 34 7.94 -6.75 -0.29
N ALA A 35 9.24 -7.00 -0.50
CA ALA A 35 9.75 -8.20 -1.16
C ALA A 35 10.73 -8.94 -0.24
N GLY A 36 10.78 -10.26 -0.36
CA GLY A 36 11.62 -11.13 0.45
C GLY A 36 11.08 -12.56 0.54
N ILE A 37 11.86 -13.46 1.15
CA ILE A 37 11.46 -14.87 1.34
C ILE A 37 10.18 -15.02 2.18
N SER A 38 9.51 -16.18 2.06
CA SER A 38 8.38 -16.50 2.94
C SER A 38 8.81 -16.42 4.42
N GLY A 39 7.95 -15.90 5.28
CA GLY A 39 8.27 -15.69 6.70
C GLY A 39 9.14 -14.46 7.03
N ALA A 40 9.62 -13.69 6.04
CA ALA A 40 10.45 -12.49 6.30
C ALA A 40 9.70 -11.28 6.91
N GLY A 41 8.52 -11.49 7.52
CA GLY A 41 7.78 -10.43 8.20
C GLY A 41 7.19 -9.35 7.30
N LYS A 42 6.99 -9.59 6.00
CA LYS A 42 6.43 -8.59 5.06
C LYS A 42 5.06 -8.05 5.49
N THR A 43 4.17 -8.93 5.96
CA THR A 43 2.85 -8.54 6.48
C THR A 43 2.98 -7.73 7.77
N MET A 44 3.79 -8.22 8.70
CA MET A 44 4.08 -7.55 9.97
C MET A 44 4.69 -6.16 9.74
N ALA A 45 5.53 -6.01 8.72
CA ALA A 45 6.09 -4.73 8.32
C ALA A 45 4.97 -3.73 7.95
N ALA A 46 4.01 -4.12 7.12
CA ALA A 46 2.89 -3.26 6.77
C ALA A 46 2.04 -2.88 8.01
N GLU A 47 1.80 -3.80 8.93
CA GLU A 47 1.08 -3.57 10.19
C GLU A 47 1.79 -2.57 11.10
N VAL A 48 3.10 -2.75 11.32
CA VAL A 48 3.92 -1.83 12.11
C VAL A 48 3.90 -0.43 11.49
N LEU A 49 4.03 -0.34 10.16
CA LEU A 49 4.02 0.95 9.46
C LEU A 49 2.68 1.69 9.63
N ALA A 50 1.56 0.96 9.54
CA ALA A 50 0.23 1.53 9.74
C ALA A 50 0.05 2.04 11.18
N GLN A 51 0.48 1.25 12.17
CA GLN A 51 0.43 1.63 13.59
C GLN A 51 1.32 2.86 13.89
N GLU A 52 2.52 2.93 13.31
CA GLU A 52 3.43 4.07 13.49
C GLU A 52 2.89 5.37 12.89
N LEU A 53 2.06 5.28 11.84
CA LEU A 53 1.54 6.42 11.06
C LEU A 53 0.07 6.78 11.35
N PRO A 54 -0.46 6.32 12.49
CA PRO A 54 -1.91 6.18 12.74
C PRO A 54 -2.79 6.05 11.50
N LEU A 55 -2.51 5.06 10.64
CA LEU A 55 -3.28 4.78 9.44
C LEU A 55 -4.09 3.49 9.58
N ASP A 56 -5.28 3.48 9.00
CA ASP A 56 -6.03 2.23 8.80
C ASP A 56 -5.29 1.33 7.80
N LEU A 57 -5.17 0.04 8.13
CA LEU A 57 -4.58 -0.96 7.24
C LEU A 57 -5.67 -1.81 6.58
N TYR A 58 -5.80 -1.68 5.27
CA TYR A 58 -6.66 -2.54 4.46
C TYR A 58 -5.83 -3.67 3.85
N ARG A 59 -6.16 -4.93 4.19
CA ARG A 59 -5.54 -6.11 3.61
C ARG A 59 -6.45 -6.70 2.53
N ILE A 60 -5.99 -6.65 1.29
CA ILE A 60 -6.70 -7.25 0.14
C ILE A 60 -5.98 -8.54 -0.25
N ASP A 61 -6.65 -9.67 -0.08
CA ASP A 61 -6.16 -10.95 -0.58
C ASP A 61 -6.74 -11.22 -1.98
N LEU A 62 -5.91 -11.01 -2.99
CA LEU A 62 -6.30 -11.23 -4.39
C LEU A 62 -6.52 -12.72 -4.72
N SER A 63 -5.96 -13.65 -3.96
CA SER A 63 -6.17 -15.08 -4.20
C SER A 63 -7.63 -15.48 -3.95
N ALA A 64 -8.26 -14.90 -2.93
CA ALA A 64 -9.68 -15.09 -2.63
C ALA A 64 -10.61 -14.45 -3.67
N VAL A 65 -10.17 -13.36 -4.32
CA VAL A 65 -10.93 -12.69 -5.38
C VAL A 65 -10.83 -13.47 -6.69
N ILE A 66 -9.62 -13.85 -7.09
CA ILE A 66 -9.38 -14.58 -8.36
C ILE A 66 -9.97 -16.00 -8.31
N SER A 67 -9.93 -16.68 -7.15
CA SER A 67 -10.55 -18.00 -6.99
C SER A 67 -12.06 -17.98 -7.23
N LYS A 68 -12.76 -16.89 -6.86
CA LYS A 68 -14.19 -16.72 -7.18
C LYS A 68 -14.43 -16.60 -8.68
N TYR A 69 -13.59 -15.83 -9.39
CA TYR A 69 -13.76 -15.62 -10.83
C TYR A 69 -13.40 -16.87 -11.66
N ILE A 70 -12.41 -17.67 -11.26
CA ILE A 70 -12.12 -18.94 -11.96
C ILE A 70 -13.26 -19.95 -11.72
N GLY A 71 -13.77 -20.08 -10.49
CA GLY A 71 -14.85 -21.01 -10.16
C GLY A 71 -16.23 -20.66 -10.76
N GLU A 72 -16.54 -19.38 -11.01
CA GLU A 72 -17.76 -19.00 -11.74
C GLU A 72 -17.62 -19.21 -13.26
N THR A 73 -16.40 -19.13 -13.81
CA THR A 73 -16.16 -19.30 -15.25
C THR A 73 -16.03 -20.77 -15.66
N GLU A 74 -15.74 -21.68 -14.71
CA GLU A 74 -15.73 -23.14 -14.95
C GLU A 74 -17.13 -23.78 -14.88
N MET A 75 -18.15 -23.06 -14.41
CA MET A 75 -19.54 -23.56 -14.39
C MET A 75 -20.27 -23.44 -15.75
N TYR A 76 -19.60 -22.87 -16.76
CA TYR A 76 -20.14 -22.68 -18.12
C TYR A 76 -19.26 -23.26 -19.24
N LEU A 77 -18.28 -24.11 -18.90
CA LEU A 77 -17.52 -24.93 -19.86
C LEU A 77 -17.86 -26.42 -19.70
#